data_AF-A0A1W1IGG8-F1
#
_entry.id   AF-A0A1W1IGG8-F1
#
_cell.length_a   1.000
_cell.length_b   1.000
_cell.length_c   1.000
_cell.angle_alpha   90.00
_cell.angle_beta   90.00
_cell.angle_gamma   90.00
#
_symmetry.space_group_name_H-M   'P 1'
#
loop_
_entity.id
_entity.type
_entity.pdbx_description
1 polymer ?
#
loop_
_entity_poly.entity_id
_entity_poly.type
_entity_poly.pdbx_seq_one_letter_code
_entity_poly.pdbx_strand_id
1 'polypeptide(L)'
;MEIILIFLLVVGLCKEFSGAPTKQKKHKRYNRYQRTAYNAASGNSVFDTLFDDGKYGEFLIYSCLEDLGDAHKLLTNIYMPKVNGTTTEIDLIMISATGIYVFESKNFSGWIFGDENSKYWKQIFRGGRHYQFYNPIWQNKKHISVLKQHLGLGDEVFRSYIVFSERCALKKMSVYSPEVKVMNQDVLACEIAEDMMQRPEFFTPLEIEQIYNELSRYTQADDETKQAHIDAIKRRNP
;
A
#
# COMPACT_ATOMS: atom_id res chain seq x y z
N MET A 1 0.73 26.79 -8.93
CA MET A 1 -0.58 27.23 -8.39
C MET A 1 -1.60 26.09 -8.33
N GLU A 2 -1.60 25.14 -9.28
CA GLU A 2 -2.54 24.01 -9.26
C GLU A 2 -2.36 23.06 -8.06
N ILE A 3 -1.11 22.79 -7.62
CA ILE A 3 -0.82 21.92 -6.47
C ILE A 3 -1.40 22.48 -5.15
N ILE A 4 -1.45 23.80 -5.00
CA ILE A 4 -1.98 24.47 -3.79
C ILE A 4 -3.52 24.35 -3.73
N LEU A 5 -4.20 24.31 -4.88
CA LEU A 5 -5.65 24.10 -4.93
C LEU A 5 -6.04 22.66 -4.54
N ILE A 6 -5.24 21.68 -4.93
CA ILE A 6 -5.38 20.27 -4.51
C ILE A 6 -5.18 20.15 -2.99
N PHE A 7 -4.20 20.86 -2.43
CA PHE A 7 -3.90 20.87 -1.00
C PHE A 7 -5.10 21.33 -0.12
N LEU A 8 -5.83 22.37 -0.55
CA LEU A 8 -7.02 22.85 0.17
C LEU A 8 -8.22 21.91 0.07
N LEU A 9 -8.34 21.14 -1.02
CA LEU A 9 -9.39 20.14 -1.20
C LEU A 9 -9.14 18.87 -0.37
N VAL A 10 -7.89 18.41 -0.30
CA VAL A 10 -7.51 17.18 0.41
C VAL A 10 -7.63 17.35 1.93
N VAL A 11 -7.18 18.47 2.50
CA VAL A 11 -7.26 18.75 3.95
C VAL A 11 -8.73 18.84 4.44
N GLY A 12 -9.67 19.21 3.57
CA GLY A 12 -11.10 19.32 3.90
C GLY A 12 -11.82 17.98 4.09
N LEU A 13 -11.28 16.87 3.57
CA LEU A 13 -11.96 15.55 3.56
C LEU A 13 -11.52 14.60 4.69
N CYS A 14 -10.44 14.90 5.42
CA CYS A 14 -9.84 13.99 6.41
C CYS A 14 -10.56 13.90 7.78
N LYS A 15 -11.73 14.51 7.97
CA LYS A 15 -12.50 14.39 9.22
C LYS A 15 -13.75 13.56 9.00
N GLU A 16 -13.70 12.27 9.35
CA GLU A 16 -14.80 11.48 9.93
C GLU A 16 -14.58 9.97 9.73
N PHE A 17 -13.88 9.22 10.60
CA PHE A 17 -14.18 7.76 10.72
C PHE A 17 -13.79 7.15 12.07
N SER A 18 -14.78 6.79 12.90
CA SER A 18 -14.72 5.63 13.80
C SER A 18 -16.12 5.05 14.03
N GLY A 19 -16.26 3.72 14.01
CA GLY A 19 -17.51 2.99 14.31
C GLY A 19 -18.04 2.04 13.20
N ALA A 20 -18.69 0.95 13.60
CA ALA A 20 -19.18 -0.16 12.77
C ALA A 20 -20.01 0.28 11.52
N PRO A 21 -20.03 -0.52 10.43
CA PRO A 21 -20.62 -0.11 9.16
C PRO A 21 -22.16 -0.19 9.18
N THR A 22 -22.81 0.97 9.17
CA THR A 22 -24.26 1.11 8.94
C THR A 22 -24.63 0.81 7.47
N LYS A 23 -25.91 0.53 7.16
CA LYS A 23 -26.41 0.36 5.76
C LYS A 23 -25.97 1.52 4.85
N GLN A 24 -25.94 2.73 5.39
CA GLN A 24 -25.51 3.96 4.70
C GLN A 24 -24.01 3.97 4.39
N LYS A 25 -23.17 3.48 5.31
CA LYS A 25 -21.72 3.30 5.07
C LYS A 25 -21.44 2.24 4.00
N LYS A 26 -22.21 1.15 3.95
CA LYS A 26 -22.10 0.12 2.90
C LYS A 26 -22.41 0.67 1.51
N HIS A 27 -23.46 1.48 1.38
CA HIS A 27 -23.81 2.13 0.12
C HIS A 27 -22.74 3.14 -0.33
N LYS A 28 -22.19 3.94 0.60
CA LYS A 28 -21.04 4.83 0.31
C LYS A 28 -19.80 4.05 -0.17
N ARG A 29 -19.47 2.90 0.46
CA ARG A 29 -18.35 2.03 0.03
C ARG A 29 -18.54 1.50 -1.39
N TYR A 30 -19.73 0.99 -1.70
CA TYR A 30 -20.07 0.50 -3.04
C TYR A 30 -19.97 1.61 -4.09
N ASN A 31 -20.56 2.78 -3.82
CA ASN A 31 -20.50 3.91 -4.76
C ASN A 31 -19.07 4.44 -4.95
N ARG A 32 -18.24 4.42 -3.91
CA ARG A 32 -16.81 4.77 -4.05
C ARG A 32 -16.10 3.75 -4.95
N TYR A 33 -16.26 2.45 -4.68
CA TYR A 33 -15.64 1.39 -5.49
C TYR A 33 -16.00 1.48 -6.97
N GLN A 34 -17.27 1.72 -7.31
CA GLN A 34 -17.71 1.83 -8.71
C GLN A 34 -17.12 3.02 -9.46
N ARG A 35 -16.53 3.98 -8.74
CA ARG A 35 -15.98 5.22 -9.33
C ARG A 35 -14.47 5.16 -9.49
N THR A 36 -13.80 4.14 -8.98
CA THR A 36 -12.34 4.01 -9.05
C THR A 36 -11.95 3.03 -10.16
N ALA A 37 -10.73 3.16 -10.67
CA ALA A 37 -10.13 2.20 -11.60
C ALA A 37 -9.66 0.90 -10.89
N TYR A 38 -9.91 0.75 -9.59
CA TYR A 38 -9.41 -0.36 -8.78
C TYR A 38 -9.87 -1.74 -9.28
N ASN A 39 -11.12 -1.86 -9.76
CA ASN A 39 -11.61 -3.13 -10.30
C ASN A 39 -10.77 -3.57 -11.51
N ALA A 40 -10.51 -2.65 -12.44
CA ALA A 40 -9.68 -2.89 -13.61
C ALA A 40 -8.21 -3.15 -13.24
N ALA A 41 -7.67 -2.42 -12.25
CA ALA A 41 -6.29 -2.58 -11.83
C ALA A 41 -6.03 -3.89 -11.06
N SER A 42 -6.94 -4.29 -10.17
CA SER A 42 -6.76 -5.45 -9.29
C SER A 42 -7.29 -6.77 -9.86
N GLY A 43 -8.24 -6.71 -10.80
CA GLY A 43 -9.00 -7.88 -11.24
C GLY A 43 -9.92 -8.48 -10.17
N ASN A 44 -10.02 -7.86 -9.00
CA ASN A 44 -10.90 -8.34 -7.91
C ASN A 44 -12.35 -7.94 -8.17
N SER A 45 -13.30 -8.82 -7.85
CA SER A 45 -14.72 -8.45 -7.89
C SER A 45 -15.07 -7.44 -6.79
N VAL A 46 -16.17 -6.71 -7.00
CA VAL A 46 -16.73 -5.77 -6.01
C VAL A 46 -17.05 -6.49 -4.69
N PHE A 47 -17.64 -7.68 -4.77
CA PHE A 47 -17.98 -8.47 -3.59
C PHE A 47 -16.73 -8.95 -2.87
N ASP A 48 -15.77 -9.52 -3.58
CA ASP A 48 -14.52 -10.01 -2.96
C ASP A 48 -13.79 -8.88 -2.24
N THR A 49 -13.75 -7.69 -2.83
CA THR A 49 -13.08 -6.54 -2.25
C THR A 49 -13.80 -6.00 -1.01
N LEU A 50 -15.14 -5.98 -1.00
CA LEU A 50 -15.92 -5.40 0.10
C LEU A 50 -16.09 -6.35 1.30
N PHE A 51 -15.90 -7.66 1.09
CA PHE A 51 -16.08 -8.69 2.10
C PHE A 51 -14.77 -9.35 2.57
N ASP A 52 -13.66 -9.16 1.85
CA ASP A 52 -12.32 -9.49 2.33
C ASP A 52 -11.68 -8.25 2.99
N ASP A 53 -11.37 -8.37 4.28
CA ASP A 53 -10.78 -7.29 5.05
C ASP A 53 -9.44 -6.83 4.43
N GLY A 54 -8.57 -7.75 3.99
CA GLY A 54 -7.27 -7.40 3.38
C GLY A 54 -7.45 -6.57 2.11
N LYS A 55 -8.24 -7.10 1.16
CA LYS A 55 -8.54 -6.43 -0.11
C LYS A 55 -9.23 -5.08 0.08
N TYR A 56 -10.09 -4.95 1.09
CA TYR A 56 -10.72 -3.68 1.42
C TYR A 56 -9.70 -2.63 1.90
N GLY A 57 -8.69 -3.06 2.65
CA GLY A 57 -7.59 -2.19 3.08
C GLY A 57 -6.78 -1.65 1.90
N GLU A 58 -6.42 -2.51 0.96
CA GLU A 58 -5.72 -2.15 -0.29
C GLU A 58 -6.56 -1.21 -1.15
N PHE A 59 -7.85 -1.50 -1.32
CA PHE A 59 -8.78 -0.63 -2.05
C PHE A 59 -8.84 0.79 -1.45
N LEU A 60 -8.85 0.91 -0.12
CA LEU A 60 -8.86 2.22 0.53
C LEU A 60 -7.59 3.02 0.27
N ILE A 61 -6.43 2.35 0.25
CA ILE A 61 -5.15 2.97 -0.12
C ILE A 61 -5.22 3.40 -1.58
N TYR A 62 -5.59 2.51 -2.50
CA TYR A 62 -5.70 2.81 -3.93
C TYR A 62 -6.59 4.02 -4.18
N SER A 63 -7.81 4.03 -3.62
CA SER A 63 -8.75 5.13 -3.83
C SER A 63 -8.21 6.45 -3.26
N CYS A 64 -7.51 6.41 -2.13
CA CYS A 64 -6.86 7.60 -1.57
C CYS A 64 -5.79 8.17 -2.50
N LEU A 65 -5.03 7.30 -3.16
CA LEU A 65 -3.96 7.70 -4.08
C LEU A 65 -4.56 8.22 -5.39
N GLU A 66 -5.55 7.54 -5.95
CA GLU A 66 -6.25 7.97 -7.16
C GLU A 66 -6.85 9.37 -7.01
N ASP A 67 -7.37 9.70 -5.82
CA ASP A 67 -7.89 11.02 -5.48
C ASP A 67 -6.81 12.14 -5.49
N LEU A 68 -5.50 11.80 -5.56
CA LEU A 68 -4.41 12.77 -5.71
C LEU A 68 -4.27 13.32 -7.15
N GLY A 69 -4.98 12.73 -8.13
CA GLY A 69 -5.06 13.21 -9.52
C GLY A 69 -4.16 12.48 -10.51
N ASP A 70 -4.18 12.88 -11.77
CA ASP A 70 -3.66 12.07 -12.90
C ASP A 70 -2.12 12.08 -13.06
N ALA A 71 -1.38 12.78 -12.20
CA ALA A 71 0.08 12.94 -12.30
C ALA A 71 0.88 11.69 -11.89
N HIS A 72 0.20 10.59 -11.56
CA HIS A 72 0.80 9.34 -11.12
C HIS A 72 0.08 8.13 -11.73
N LYS A 73 0.73 6.98 -11.68
CA LYS A 73 0.17 5.69 -12.10
C LYS A 73 0.10 4.74 -10.91
N LEU A 74 -0.95 3.93 -10.86
CA LEU A 74 -1.18 2.98 -9.80
C LEU A 74 -1.22 1.55 -10.33
N LEU A 75 -0.54 0.66 -9.63
CA LEU A 75 -0.55 -0.78 -9.85
C LEU A 75 -0.87 -1.47 -8.52
N THR A 76 -1.58 -2.58 -8.54
CA THR A 76 -1.92 -3.35 -7.34
C THR A 76 -1.82 -4.84 -7.63
N ASN A 77 -1.56 -5.64 -6.59
CA ASN A 77 -1.40 -7.08 -6.69
C ASN A 77 -0.35 -7.48 -7.73
N ILE A 78 0.86 -6.90 -7.60
CA ILE A 78 1.97 -7.14 -8.53
C ILE A 78 2.72 -8.40 -8.08
N TYR A 79 2.73 -9.44 -8.91
CA TYR A 79 3.40 -10.72 -8.65
C TYR A 79 4.77 -10.76 -9.34
N MET A 80 5.79 -10.24 -8.66
CA MET A 80 7.15 -10.18 -9.19
C MET A 80 7.91 -11.50 -8.98
N PRO A 81 8.54 -12.06 -10.02
CA PRO A 81 9.38 -13.25 -9.88
C PRO A 81 10.67 -12.92 -9.11
N LYS A 82 11.12 -13.84 -8.26
CA LYS A 82 12.41 -13.79 -7.58
C LYS A 82 13.42 -14.68 -8.28
N VAL A 83 14.70 -14.41 -8.05
CA VAL A 83 15.83 -15.21 -8.56
C VAL A 83 15.72 -16.70 -8.18
N ASN A 84 15.13 -17.02 -7.03
CA ASN A 84 14.96 -18.41 -6.56
C ASN A 84 13.72 -19.12 -7.14
N GLY A 85 13.07 -18.55 -8.16
CA GLY A 85 11.89 -19.14 -8.81
C GLY A 85 10.58 -18.98 -8.03
N THR A 86 10.58 -18.37 -6.84
CA THR A 86 9.35 -18.02 -6.12
C THR A 86 8.87 -16.61 -6.48
N THR A 87 7.61 -16.28 -6.21
CA THR A 87 7.08 -14.92 -6.42
C THR A 87 7.10 -14.08 -5.14
N THR A 88 7.05 -12.76 -5.28
CA THR A 88 6.52 -11.86 -4.26
C THR A 88 5.28 -11.18 -4.77
N GLU A 89 4.28 -11.08 -3.91
CA GLU A 89 3.20 -10.13 -4.10
C GLU A 89 3.64 -8.78 -3.53
N ILE A 90 3.26 -7.70 -4.20
CA ILE A 90 3.40 -6.31 -3.76
C ILE A 90 1.99 -5.73 -3.83
N ASP A 91 1.47 -5.29 -2.69
CA ASP A 91 0.07 -4.90 -2.55
C ASP A 91 -0.28 -3.74 -3.49
N LEU A 92 0.53 -2.68 -3.45
CA LEU A 92 0.31 -1.49 -4.27
C LEU A 92 1.61 -0.72 -4.57
N ILE A 93 1.71 -0.19 -5.78
CA ILE A 93 2.79 0.70 -6.22
C ILE A 93 2.17 1.96 -6.82
N MET A 94 2.68 3.13 -6.41
CA MET A 94 2.45 4.39 -7.10
C MET A 94 3.73 4.86 -7.78
N ILE A 95 3.64 5.18 -9.07
CA ILE A 95 4.74 5.73 -9.87
C ILE A 95 4.40 7.19 -10.17
N SER A 96 5.26 8.12 -9.79
CA SER A 96 5.09 9.56 -10.08
C SER A 96 6.43 10.16 -10.49
N ALA A 97 6.44 11.42 -10.91
CA ALA A 97 7.68 12.13 -11.25
C ALA A 97 8.71 12.11 -10.10
N THR A 98 8.28 12.02 -8.84
CA THR A 98 9.15 12.14 -7.65
C THR A 98 9.60 10.79 -7.07
N GLY A 99 9.21 9.68 -7.68
CA GLY A 99 9.64 8.35 -7.25
C GLY A 99 8.62 7.24 -7.44
N ILE A 100 9.04 6.06 -7.00
CA ILE A 100 8.25 4.83 -6.89
C ILE A 100 7.94 4.60 -5.41
N TYR A 101 6.67 4.74 -5.06
CA TYR A 101 6.16 4.56 -3.70
C TYR A 101 5.56 3.16 -3.61
N VAL A 102 6.12 2.33 -2.73
CA VAL A 102 5.73 0.92 -2.57
C VAL A 102 4.99 0.78 -1.24
N PHE A 103 3.77 0.26 -1.30
CA PHE A 103 2.85 0.22 -0.17
C PHE A 103 2.67 -1.21 0.33
N GLU A 104 2.78 -1.39 1.64
CA GLU A 104 2.39 -2.59 2.36
C GLU A 104 1.14 -2.28 3.18
N SER A 105 0.02 -2.93 2.85
CA SER A 105 -1.27 -2.76 3.50
C SER A 105 -1.39 -3.71 4.69
N LYS A 106 -1.68 -3.18 5.88
CA LYS A 106 -1.94 -3.98 7.09
C LYS A 106 -3.31 -3.67 7.66
N ASN A 107 -4.29 -4.48 7.31
CA ASN A 107 -5.63 -4.36 7.87
C ASN A 107 -5.77 -5.02 9.27
N PHE A 108 -4.97 -4.54 10.24
CA PHE A 108 -5.01 -5.02 11.62
C PHE A 108 -5.86 -4.14 12.54
N SER A 109 -6.22 -4.68 13.71
CA SER A 109 -6.87 -3.94 14.78
C SER A 109 -6.10 -4.04 16.11
N GLY A 110 -6.52 -3.28 17.12
CA GLY A 110 -5.89 -3.29 18.45
C GLY A 110 -4.69 -2.33 18.55
N TRP A 111 -3.69 -2.68 19.33
CA TRP A 111 -2.47 -1.88 19.51
C TRP A 111 -1.30 -2.54 18.83
N ILE A 112 -0.59 -1.75 18.01
CA ILE A 112 0.59 -2.21 17.29
C ILE A 112 1.84 -1.60 17.92
N PHE A 113 2.82 -2.45 18.17
CA PHE A 113 4.13 -2.09 18.67
C PHE A 113 5.18 -2.62 17.69
N GLY A 114 6.06 -1.73 17.25
CA GLY A 114 7.03 -2.02 16.22
C GLY A 114 8.35 -1.29 16.46
N ASP A 115 9.42 -1.95 16.07
CA ASP A 115 10.74 -1.35 15.94
C ASP A 115 11.32 -1.84 14.63
N GLU A 116 11.83 -0.92 13.81
CA GLU A 116 12.38 -1.21 12.50
C GLU A 116 13.47 -2.29 12.51
N ASN A 117 14.26 -2.38 13.57
CA ASN A 117 15.35 -3.36 13.68
C ASN A 117 14.88 -4.72 14.24
N SER A 118 13.63 -4.82 14.68
CA SER A 118 13.06 -6.07 15.21
C SER A 118 12.49 -6.94 14.09
N LYS A 119 12.82 -8.23 14.06
CA LYS A 119 12.32 -9.18 13.05
C LYS A 119 10.79 -9.35 13.11
N TYR A 120 10.21 -9.29 14.30
CA TYR A 120 8.78 -9.44 14.53
C TYR A 120 8.24 -8.25 15.32
N TRP A 121 7.07 -7.79 14.92
CA TRP A 121 6.29 -6.79 15.63
C TRP A 121 5.19 -7.46 16.45
N LYS A 122 4.56 -6.70 17.35
CA LYS A 122 3.55 -7.21 18.28
C LYS A 122 2.23 -6.50 18.10
N GLN A 123 1.16 -7.28 17.99
CA GLN A 123 -0.22 -6.84 18.05
C GLN A 123 -0.82 -7.23 19.40
N ILE A 124 -1.50 -6.31 20.08
CA ILE A 124 -2.15 -6.54 21.38
C ILE A 124 -3.61 -6.10 21.31
N PHE A 125 -4.52 -6.96 21.75
CA PHE A 125 -5.95 -6.68 21.82
C PHE A 125 -6.36 -6.29 23.23
N ARG A 126 -7.49 -5.57 23.32
CA ARG A 126 -8.20 -5.39 24.59
C ARG A 126 -8.54 -6.78 25.17
N GLY A 127 -8.13 -7.04 26.40
CA GLY A 127 -8.21 -8.37 27.02
C GLY A 127 -6.90 -9.17 27.03
N GLY A 128 -5.79 -8.60 26.57
CA GLY A 128 -4.44 -9.14 26.79
C GLY A 128 -3.96 -10.19 25.77
N ARG A 129 -4.85 -10.64 24.88
CA ARG A 129 -4.45 -11.48 23.75
C ARG A 129 -3.46 -10.74 22.87
N HIS A 130 -2.37 -11.40 22.50
CA HIS A 130 -1.35 -10.80 21.66
C HIS A 130 -0.80 -11.80 20.65
N TYR A 131 -0.32 -11.28 19.54
CA TYR A 131 0.27 -12.04 18.45
C TYR A 131 1.53 -11.34 17.98
N GLN A 132 2.46 -12.13 17.41
CA GLN A 132 3.59 -11.60 16.67
C GLN A 132 3.32 -11.75 15.18
N PHE A 133 3.80 -10.77 14.41
CA PHE A 133 3.79 -10.82 12.96
C PHE A 133 5.13 -10.33 12.43
N TYR A 134 5.50 -10.81 11.25
CA TYR A 134 6.76 -10.43 10.62
C TYR A 134 6.78 -8.94 10.32
N ASN A 135 7.94 -8.30 10.51
CA ASN A 135 8.09 -6.86 10.37
C ASN A 135 7.74 -6.40 8.92
N PRO A 136 6.71 -5.55 8.75
CA PRO A 136 6.26 -5.12 7.43
C PRO A 136 7.27 -4.21 6.72
N ILE A 137 8.12 -3.48 7.45
CA ILE A 137 9.22 -2.72 6.84
C ILE A 137 10.19 -3.69 6.14
N TRP A 138 10.47 -4.85 6.75
CA TRP A 138 11.34 -5.85 6.15
C TRP A 138 10.68 -6.62 5.00
N GLN A 139 9.34 -6.75 5.01
CA GLN A 139 8.59 -7.25 3.85
C GLN A 139 8.77 -6.30 2.68
N ASN A 140 8.43 -5.02 2.88
CA ASN A 140 8.45 -4.03 1.84
C ASN A 140 9.87 -3.74 1.32
N LYS A 141 10.90 -3.79 2.18
CA LYS A 141 12.31 -3.72 1.76
C LYS A 141 12.69 -4.84 0.79
N LYS A 142 12.13 -6.04 0.94
CA LYS A 142 12.36 -7.14 -0.02
C LYS A 142 11.63 -6.88 -1.33
N HIS A 143 10.42 -6.32 -1.29
CA HIS A 143 9.69 -5.90 -2.50
C HIS A 143 10.49 -4.86 -3.29
N ILE A 144 10.94 -3.81 -2.62
CA ILE A 144 11.80 -2.76 -3.21
C ILE A 144 13.09 -3.37 -3.76
N SER A 145 13.74 -4.29 -3.06
CA SER A 145 14.95 -4.95 -3.57
C SER A 145 14.71 -5.72 -4.88
N VAL A 146 13.54 -6.36 -5.04
CA VAL A 146 13.17 -7.03 -6.29
C VAL A 146 12.91 -6.02 -7.39
N LEU A 147 12.17 -4.93 -7.11
CA LEU A 147 11.90 -3.85 -8.07
C LEU A 147 13.20 -3.18 -8.53
N LYS A 148 14.12 -2.88 -7.61
CA LYS A 148 15.44 -2.29 -7.93
C LYS A 148 16.21 -3.15 -8.92
N GLN A 149 16.31 -4.46 -8.63
CA GLN A 149 17.02 -5.39 -9.51
C GLN A 149 16.34 -5.49 -10.87
N HIS A 150 15.00 -5.52 -10.89
CA HIS A 150 14.20 -5.67 -12.10
C HIS A 150 14.26 -4.43 -13.01
N LEU A 151 14.16 -3.24 -12.43
CA LEU A 151 14.12 -1.97 -13.16
C LEU A 151 15.51 -1.34 -13.37
N GLY A 152 16.53 -1.81 -12.66
CA GLY A 152 17.88 -1.23 -12.72
C GLY A 152 17.99 0.16 -12.09
N LEU A 153 17.17 0.45 -11.07
CA LEU A 153 17.08 1.77 -10.42
C LEU A 153 17.76 1.82 -9.05
N GLY A 154 18.25 3.01 -8.65
CA GLY A 154 18.88 3.27 -7.36
C GLY A 154 17.90 3.39 -6.19
N ASP A 155 18.40 3.44 -4.95
CA ASP A 155 17.54 3.54 -3.74
C ASP A 155 16.81 4.88 -3.63
N GLU A 156 17.39 5.94 -4.19
CA GLU A 156 16.93 7.33 -4.05
C GLU A 156 15.53 7.58 -4.62
N VAL A 157 15.11 6.76 -5.60
CA VAL A 157 13.80 6.87 -6.24
C VAL A 157 12.71 6.12 -5.47
N PHE A 158 13.06 5.22 -4.56
CA PHE A 158 12.08 4.39 -3.85
C PHE A 158 11.66 5.00 -2.51
N ARG A 159 10.39 4.81 -2.18
CA ARG A 159 9.81 5.10 -0.88
C ARG A 159 9.00 3.93 -0.38
N SER A 160 9.14 3.61 0.91
CA SER A 160 8.49 2.48 1.57
C SER A 160 7.38 3.00 2.49
N TYR A 161 6.14 2.65 2.19
CA TYR A 161 4.98 3.06 2.96
C TYR A 161 4.32 1.84 3.59
N ILE A 162 4.31 1.79 4.92
CA ILE A 162 3.57 0.78 5.67
C ILE A 162 2.29 1.41 6.21
N VAL A 163 1.15 0.99 5.67
CA VAL A 163 -0.13 1.63 5.93
C VAL A 163 -1.05 0.69 6.70
N PHE A 164 -1.39 1.07 7.92
CA PHE A 164 -2.28 0.33 8.80
C PHE A 164 -3.71 0.86 8.74
N SER A 165 -4.71 -0.02 8.88
CA SER A 165 -6.11 0.42 8.98
C SER A 165 -6.39 1.25 10.23
N GLU A 166 -7.46 2.06 10.19
CA GLU A 166 -7.99 2.83 11.33
C GLU A 166 -8.49 1.97 12.50
N ARG A 167 -8.49 0.64 12.37
CA ARG A 167 -8.92 -0.26 13.45
C ARG A 167 -7.82 -0.50 14.48
N CYS A 168 -6.59 -0.08 14.21
CA CYS A 168 -5.49 -0.18 15.16
C CYS A 168 -4.93 1.20 15.53
N ALA A 169 -4.31 1.27 16.70
CA ALA A 169 -3.49 2.40 17.09
C ALA A 169 -2.02 1.97 17.11
N LEU A 170 -1.19 2.70 16.38
CA LEU A 170 0.27 2.60 16.49
C LEU A 170 0.69 3.19 17.83
N LYS A 171 1.36 2.40 18.67
CA LYS A 171 1.77 2.80 20.03
C LYS A 171 3.25 3.17 20.06
N LYS A 172 4.10 2.26 20.52
CA LYS A 172 5.56 2.45 20.45
C LYS A 172 6.00 2.02 19.06
N MET A 173 6.31 3.00 18.22
CA MET A 173 6.78 2.80 16.85
C MET A 173 8.14 3.49 16.70
N SER A 174 9.17 2.71 16.41
CA SER A 174 10.50 3.24 16.13
C SER A 174 10.87 2.99 14.67
N VAL A 175 10.96 4.06 13.89
CA VAL A 175 11.36 4.06 12.48
C VAL A 175 12.53 5.04 12.34
N TYR A 176 13.63 4.57 11.78
CA TYR A 176 14.90 5.29 11.70
C TYR A 176 15.29 5.61 10.26
N SER A 177 14.85 4.79 9.29
CA SER A 177 15.16 5.00 7.87
C SER A 177 14.29 6.11 7.27
N PRO A 178 14.88 7.17 6.69
CA PRO A 178 14.15 8.35 6.21
C PRO A 178 13.24 8.07 5.00
N GLU A 179 13.51 7.01 4.23
CA GLU A 179 12.71 6.56 3.11
C GLU A 179 11.50 5.70 3.52
N VAL A 180 11.37 5.38 4.81
CA VAL A 180 10.31 4.54 5.35
C VAL A 180 9.33 5.38 6.14
N LYS A 181 8.05 5.28 5.80
CA LYS A 181 6.95 5.83 6.61
C LYS A 181 6.04 4.71 7.11
N VAL A 182 5.59 4.83 8.36
CA VAL A 182 4.64 3.92 9.00
C VAL A 182 3.51 4.73 9.58
N MET A 183 2.28 4.50 9.12
CA MET A 183 1.14 5.36 9.41
C MET A 183 -0.19 4.61 9.41
N ASN A 184 -1.23 5.28 9.89
CA ASN A 184 -2.62 4.90 9.66
C ASN A 184 -3.10 5.47 8.30
N GLN A 185 -4.23 4.98 7.77
CA GLN A 185 -4.75 5.35 6.45
C GLN A 185 -5.24 6.81 6.39
N ASP A 186 -5.74 7.35 7.51
CA ASP A 186 -6.33 8.69 7.61
C ASP A 186 -5.35 9.83 7.26
N VAL A 187 -4.05 9.64 7.53
CA VAL A 187 -3.00 10.62 7.24
C VAL A 187 -2.29 10.40 5.89
N LEU A 188 -2.59 9.31 5.17
CA LEU A 188 -1.87 8.88 3.96
C LEU A 188 -1.81 9.98 2.89
N ALA A 189 -2.93 10.63 2.60
CA ALA A 189 -3.01 11.64 1.55
C ALA A 189 -2.08 12.84 1.84
N CYS A 190 -2.09 13.33 3.08
CA CYS A 190 -1.24 14.45 3.49
C CYS A 190 0.23 14.08 3.41
N GLU A 191 0.60 12.91 3.95
CA GLU A 191 1.99 12.44 3.99
C GLU A 191 2.62 12.26 2.61
N ILE A 192 1.83 11.78 1.64
CA ILE A 192 2.29 11.60 0.25
C ILE A 192 2.38 12.94 -0.47
N ALA A 193 1.37 13.79 -0.32
CA ALA A 193 1.39 15.12 -0.93
C ALA A 193 2.62 15.91 -0.46
N GLU A 194 2.90 15.88 0.85
CA GLU A 194 4.09 16.52 1.42
C GLU A 194 5.40 15.93 0.88
N ASP A 195 5.52 14.60 0.80
CA ASP A 195 6.70 13.94 0.24
C ASP A 195 6.92 14.31 -1.24
N MET A 196 5.86 14.28 -2.04
CA MET A 196 5.92 14.65 -3.46
C MET A 196 6.31 16.12 -3.64
N MET A 197 5.90 17.02 -2.74
CA MET A 197 6.28 18.43 -2.81
C MET A 197 7.75 18.70 -2.41
N GLN A 198 8.31 17.89 -1.52
CA GLN A 198 9.66 18.09 -0.99
C GLN A 198 10.74 17.34 -1.79
N ARG A 199 10.36 16.36 -2.60
CA ARG A 199 11.29 15.53 -3.37
C ARG A 199 11.55 16.12 -4.77
N PRO A 200 12.76 15.94 -5.30
CA PRO A 200 13.03 16.29 -6.69
C PRO A 200 12.27 15.35 -7.64
N GLU A 201 12.11 15.79 -8.87
CA GLU A 201 11.63 14.94 -9.95
C GLU A 201 12.78 14.05 -10.46
N PHE A 202 12.55 12.75 -10.47
CA PHE A 202 13.44 11.71 -10.99
C PHE A 202 12.99 11.18 -12.36
N PHE A 203 11.70 11.27 -12.67
CA PHE A 203 11.12 10.66 -13.86
C PHE A 203 10.33 11.66 -14.69
N THR A 204 10.59 11.63 -15.99
CA THR A 204 9.75 12.26 -17.01
C THR A 204 8.42 11.51 -17.19
N PRO A 205 7.39 12.15 -17.79
CA PRO A 205 6.14 11.45 -18.12
C PRO A 205 6.34 10.18 -18.96
N LEU A 206 7.31 10.17 -19.88
CA LEU A 206 7.64 8.99 -20.69
C LEU A 206 8.21 7.85 -19.84
N GLU A 207 9.12 8.16 -18.91
CA GLU A 207 9.69 7.15 -18.00
C GLU A 207 8.64 6.57 -17.06
N ILE A 208 7.70 7.40 -16.57
CA ILE A 208 6.56 6.93 -15.78
C ILE A 208 5.74 5.90 -16.57
N GLU A 209 5.40 6.21 -17.84
CA GLU A 209 4.67 5.29 -18.70
C GLU A 209 5.47 4.01 -19.00
N GLN A 210 6.78 4.11 -19.20
CA GLN A 210 7.64 2.94 -19.43
C GLN A 210 7.69 2.02 -18.21
N ILE A 211 7.90 2.57 -17.01
CA ILE A 211 7.90 1.81 -15.75
C ILE A 211 6.53 1.18 -15.51
N TYR A 212 5.44 1.93 -15.74
CA TYR A 212 4.09 1.42 -15.60
C TYR A 212 3.81 0.25 -16.54
N ASN A 213 4.14 0.39 -17.82
CA ASN A 213 3.94 -0.66 -18.83
C ASN A 213 4.82 -1.89 -18.57
N GLU A 214 6.01 -1.70 -18.02
CA GLU A 214 6.90 -2.79 -17.62
C GLU A 214 6.29 -3.62 -16.47
N LEU A 215 5.85 -2.93 -15.41
CA LEU A 215 5.33 -3.57 -14.19
C LEU A 215 3.90 -4.10 -14.34
N SER A 216 3.07 -3.52 -15.22
CA SER A 216 1.69 -3.96 -15.46
C SER A 216 1.61 -5.40 -15.96
N ARG A 217 2.66 -5.90 -16.60
CA ARG A 217 2.79 -7.30 -17.07
C ARG A 217 2.78 -8.32 -15.94
N TYR A 218 3.03 -7.89 -14.71
CA TYR A 218 3.04 -8.73 -13.51
C TYR A 218 1.77 -8.55 -12.65
N THR A 219 0.79 -7.81 -13.14
CA THR A 219 -0.53 -7.67 -12.48
C THR A 219 -1.51 -8.73 -12.98
N GLN A 220 -2.66 -8.84 -12.32
CA GLN A 220 -3.74 -9.76 -12.71
C GLN A 220 -3.26 -11.22 -12.89
N ALA A 221 -2.36 -11.66 -12.01
CA ALA A 221 -1.87 -13.03 -12.03
C ALA A 221 -3.01 -14.06 -11.99
N ASP A 222 -2.80 -15.21 -12.65
CA ASP A 222 -3.75 -16.32 -12.63
C ASP A 222 -3.86 -16.95 -11.23
N ASP A 223 -4.91 -17.75 -11.04
CA ASP A 223 -5.19 -18.38 -9.74
C ASP A 223 -4.11 -19.39 -9.34
N GLU A 224 -3.42 -20.00 -10.30
CA GLU A 224 -2.28 -20.90 -10.05
C GLU A 224 -1.11 -20.14 -9.43
N THR A 225 -0.74 -18.99 -9.99
CA THR A 225 0.33 -18.13 -9.47
C THR A 225 -0.02 -17.61 -8.07
N LYS A 226 -1.27 -17.19 -7.86
CA LYS A 226 -1.76 -16.76 -6.53
C LYS A 226 -1.68 -17.89 -5.51
N GLN A 227 -2.11 -19.10 -5.89
CA GLN A 227 -2.08 -20.25 -4.98
C GLN A 227 -0.64 -20.70 -4.66
N ALA A 228 0.23 -20.75 -5.68
CA ALA A 228 1.65 -21.06 -5.50
C ALA A 228 2.33 -20.05 -4.56
N HIS A 229 1.95 -18.77 -4.65
CA HIS A 229 2.40 -17.73 -3.74
C HIS A 229 1.98 -18.01 -2.28
N ILE A 230 0.69 -18.26 -2.05
CA ILE A 230 0.13 -18.59 -0.73
C ILE A 230 0.84 -19.80 -0.11
N ASP A 231 1.05 -20.85 -0.89
CA ASP A 231 1.69 -22.07 -0.41
C ASP A 231 3.17 -21.86 -0.06
N ALA A 232 3.87 -21.00 -0.81
CA ALA A 232 5.24 -20.61 -0.52
C ALA A 232 5.35 -19.79 0.78
N ILE A 233 4.35 -18.94 1.09
CA ILE A 233 4.29 -18.21 2.36
C ILE A 233 4.07 -19.17 3.53
N LYS A 234 3.08 -20.06 3.42
CA LYS A 234 2.76 -21.04 4.48
C LYS A 234 3.95 -21.94 4.82
N ARG A 235 4.71 -22.36 3.81
CA ARG A 235 5.95 -23.14 4.02
C ARG A 235 7.05 -22.38 4.77
N ARG A 236 7.10 -21.04 4.66
CA ARG A 236 8.11 -20.19 5.32
C ARG A 236 7.74 -19.81 6.75
N ASN A 237 6.44 -19.73 7.05
CA ASN A 237 5.89 -19.37 8.37
C ASN A 237 4.92 -20.48 8.85
N PRO A 238 5.43 -21.67 9.24
CA PRO A 238 4.61 -22.77 9.73
C PRO A 238 3.92 -22.47 11.06
#